data_AF-A0A2A4TV23-F1
#
_entry.id   AF-A0A2A4TV23-F1
#
_cell.length_a   1.000
_cell.length_b   1.000
_cell.length_c   1.000
_cell.angle_alpha   90.00
_cell.angle_beta   90.00
_cell.angle_gamma   90.00
#
_symmetry.space_group_name_H-M   'P 1'
#
loop_
_entity.id
_entity.type
_entity.pdbx_description
1 polymer ?
#
loop_
_entity_poly.entity_id
_entity_poly.type
_entity_poly.pdbx_seq_one_letter_code
_entity_poly.pdbx_strand_id
1 'polypeptide(L)'
;MAYDIACPSCGAAATIRSPFAKMSVCTQCSSTLWLEKTGVAVGPKMSAPAPSISGLFLGAEGKLRESSFRVVGRVRYKYERGFWDEWLLLKDGDKAMWLSEDEGDLTLEKNYSFKGDVPKFEETKVEHLYKLSGHPFFVEERGVAVCESGEGELPFTIEPGEKVPYLEGRIDKRPATLEYDEDKPRLFLGSYVSMEQLSIDPDSKLSAPASAVKGPRDAVKLDCPGCGGTLELRCGEKTESIVCEYCQSQIDTREGKYRILGKILRAGPRTGTLRLGMKGTLRGTEWEIVGRLRYRDTTP
;
A
#
# COMPACT_ATOMS: atom_id res chain seq x y z
N MET A 1 12.69 -11.44 20.05
CA MET A 1 13.59 -12.24 19.19
C MET A 1 12.76 -12.76 18.04
N ALA A 2 13.30 -12.74 16.82
CA ALA A 2 12.59 -13.30 15.68
C ALA A 2 12.46 -14.83 15.81
N TYR A 3 11.38 -15.38 15.28
CA TYR A 3 11.15 -16.83 15.25
C TYR A 3 10.50 -17.23 13.92
N ASP A 4 10.73 -18.47 13.50
CA ASP A 4 10.21 -18.99 12.25
C ASP A 4 8.96 -19.83 12.48
N ILE A 5 7.99 -19.67 11.59
CA ILE A 5 6.80 -20.51 11.49
C ILE A 5 6.72 -21.09 10.07
N ALA A 6 6.02 -22.22 9.92
CA ALA A 6 5.65 -22.73 8.61
C ALA A 6 4.21 -22.30 8.30
N CYS A 7 3.99 -21.73 7.11
CA CYS A 7 2.66 -21.41 6.60
C CYS A 7 1.83 -22.71 6.47
N PRO A 8 0.71 -22.88 7.19
CA PRO A 8 -0.07 -24.11 7.09
C PRO A 8 -0.70 -24.32 5.70
N SER A 9 -0.87 -23.25 4.92
CA SER A 9 -1.46 -23.30 3.57
C SER A 9 -0.50 -23.78 2.48
N CYS A 10 0.80 -23.49 2.58
CA CYS A 10 1.76 -23.80 1.50
C CYS A 10 3.11 -24.35 1.96
N GLY A 11 3.34 -24.48 3.27
CA GLY A 11 4.59 -24.98 3.86
C GLY A 11 5.75 -23.99 3.83
N ALA A 12 5.59 -22.80 3.25
CA ALA A 12 6.66 -21.80 3.21
C ALA A 12 7.03 -21.30 4.61
N ALA A 13 8.33 -21.14 4.86
CA ALA A 13 8.81 -20.51 6.08
C ALA A 13 8.43 -19.01 6.11
N ALA A 14 7.98 -18.53 7.26
CA ALA A 14 7.77 -17.12 7.55
C ALA A 14 8.51 -16.76 8.85
N THR A 15 9.41 -15.78 8.76
CA THR A 15 10.12 -15.25 9.94
C THR A 15 9.31 -14.11 10.53
N ILE A 16 8.81 -14.30 11.75
CA ILE A 16 8.13 -13.26 12.53
C ILE A 16 9.19 -12.47 13.29
N ARG A 17 9.26 -11.15 13.06
CA ARG A 17 10.29 -10.26 13.62
C ARG A 17 9.73 -9.39 14.74
N SER A 18 8.50 -8.92 14.59
CA SER A 18 7.79 -8.07 15.52
C SER A 18 7.35 -8.89 16.74
N PRO A 19 7.74 -8.49 17.96
CA PRO A 19 7.24 -9.14 19.17
C PRO A 19 5.76 -8.86 19.42
N PHE A 20 5.16 -7.95 18.67
CA PHE A 20 3.75 -7.55 18.80
C PHE A 20 2.85 -8.24 17.78
N ALA A 21 3.40 -9.05 16.87
CA ALA A 21 2.64 -9.65 15.79
C ALA A 21 1.52 -10.57 16.32
N LYS A 22 0.28 -10.27 15.94
CA LYS A 22 -0.89 -11.16 16.07
C LYS A 22 -1.26 -11.80 14.74
N MET A 23 -0.83 -11.21 13.63
CA MET A 23 -0.94 -11.81 12.31
C MET A 23 0.29 -11.57 11.46
N SER A 24 0.46 -12.39 10.45
CA SER A 24 1.39 -12.15 9.34
C SER A 24 0.77 -12.57 8.01
N VAL A 25 1.11 -11.94 6.89
CA VAL A 25 0.68 -12.36 5.55
C VAL A 25 1.81 -13.15 4.89
N CYS A 26 1.52 -14.39 4.49
CA CYS A 26 2.49 -15.25 3.83
C CYS A 26 2.93 -14.65 2.48
N THR A 27 4.22 -14.38 2.32
CA THR A 27 4.77 -13.81 1.08
C THR A 27 4.70 -14.75 -0.13
N GLN A 28 4.32 -16.03 0.05
CA GLN A 28 4.23 -17.02 -1.04
C GLN A 28 2.82 -17.18 -1.59
N CYS A 29 1.85 -17.43 -0.70
CA CYS A 29 0.49 -17.77 -1.12
C CYS A 29 -0.55 -16.73 -0.70
N SER A 30 -0.08 -15.64 -0.07
CA SER A 30 -0.86 -14.53 0.47
C SER A 30 -1.89 -14.92 1.53
N SER A 31 -1.81 -16.13 2.10
CA SER A 31 -2.67 -16.52 3.21
C SER A 31 -2.33 -15.69 4.43
N THR A 32 -3.36 -15.17 5.10
CA THR A 32 -3.21 -14.59 6.43
C THR A 32 -2.90 -15.70 7.44
N LEU A 33 -1.90 -15.46 8.27
CA LEU A 33 -1.44 -16.33 9.34
C LEU A 33 -1.79 -15.67 10.67
N TRP A 34 -2.80 -16.16 11.37
CA TRP A 34 -3.14 -15.67 12.70
C TRP A 34 -2.28 -16.37 13.74
N LEU A 35 -1.52 -15.58 14.50
CA LEU A 35 -0.54 -16.06 15.46
C LEU A 35 -1.24 -16.22 16.81
N GLU A 36 -1.62 -17.46 17.11
CA GLU A 36 -2.32 -17.82 18.34
C GLU A 36 -1.34 -18.35 19.40
N LYS A 37 -1.80 -18.47 20.65
CA LYS A 37 -0.95 -18.97 21.75
C LYS A 37 -0.44 -20.39 21.53
N THR A 38 -1.22 -21.22 20.84
CA THR A 38 -0.96 -22.66 20.67
C THR A 38 -0.55 -23.05 19.25
N GLY A 39 -0.43 -22.09 18.33
CA GLY A 39 -0.11 -22.38 16.94
C GLY A 39 -0.42 -21.25 15.98
N VAL A 40 -0.58 -21.61 14.71
CA VAL A 40 -0.87 -20.67 13.61
C VAL A 40 -2.17 -21.11 12.93
N ALA A 41 -3.19 -20.27 12.99
CA ALA A 41 -4.41 -20.44 12.21
C ALA A 41 -4.30 -19.73 10.86
N VAL A 42 -5.08 -20.18 9.88
CA VAL A 42 -5.10 -19.61 8.53
C VAL A 42 -6.38 -18.81 8.35
N GLY A 43 -6.21 -17.52 8.09
CA GLY A 43 -7.27 -16.60 7.71
C GLY A 43 -7.44 -16.48 6.18
N PRO A 44 -8.29 -15.54 5.72
CA PRO A 44 -8.48 -15.27 4.30
C PRO A 44 -7.17 -14.80 3.62
N LYS A 45 -7.11 -14.95 2.30
CA LYS A 45 -5.98 -14.45 1.51
C LYS A 45 -6.07 -12.94 1.34
N MET A 46 -4.94 -12.27 1.49
CA MET A 46 -4.78 -10.85 1.21
C MET A 46 -4.36 -10.63 -0.25
N SER A 47 -4.83 -9.53 -0.83
CA SER A 47 -4.29 -9.02 -2.09
C SER A 47 -2.91 -8.39 -1.85
N ALA A 48 -2.04 -8.42 -2.86
CA ALA A 48 -0.81 -7.66 -2.79
C ALA A 48 -1.11 -6.16 -3.02
N PRO A 49 -0.64 -5.25 -2.15
CA PRO A 49 -0.84 -3.81 -2.35
C PRO A 49 -0.06 -3.32 -3.57
N ALA A 50 -0.54 -2.26 -4.21
CA ALA A 50 0.27 -1.55 -5.22
C ALA A 50 1.49 -0.89 -4.56
N PRO A 51 2.56 -0.61 -5.31
CA PRO A 51 3.70 0.16 -4.81
C PRO A 51 3.22 1.49 -4.20
N SER A 52 3.87 1.94 -3.12
CA SER A 52 3.56 3.24 -2.51
C SER A 52 4.28 4.39 -3.20
N ILE A 53 3.83 5.61 -2.91
CA ILE A 53 4.36 6.86 -3.46
C ILE A 53 5.72 7.17 -2.81
N SER A 54 5.85 6.87 -1.52
CA SER A 54 7.05 7.02 -0.70
C SER A 54 8.19 6.12 -1.17
N GLY A 55 7.86 5.01 -1.85
CA GLY A 55 8.78 3.96 -2.23
C GLY A 55 9.08 2.97 -1.10
N LEU A 56 8.35 3.07 0.02
CA LEU A 56 8.38 2.07 1.08
C LEU A 56 7.87 0.72 0.58
N PHE A 57 8.40 -0.33 1.20
CA PHE A 57 8.02 -1.71 0.90
C PHE A 57 8.29 -2.61 2.10
N LEU A 58 7.65 -3.78 2.14
CA LEU A 58 7.85 -4.73 3.22
C LEU A 58 9.32 -5.16 3.34
N GLY A 59 9.89 -4.96 4.54
CA GLY A 59 11.29 -5.25 4.83
C GLY A 59 12.26 -4.12 4.50
N ALA A 60 11.77 -2.96 4.01
CA ALA A 60 12.58 -1.78 3.81
C ALA A 60 13.26 -1.37 5.13
N GLU A 61 14.53 -1.01 5.05
CA GLU A 61 15.32 -0.46 6.16
C GLU A 61 15.78 0.95 5.80
N GLY A 62 15.99 1.79 6.79
CA GLY A 62 16.47 3.14 6.58
C GLY A 62 16.35 4.04 7.79
N LYS A 63 16.22 5.34 7.55
CA LYS A 63 16.10 6.37 8.58
C LYS A 63 14.86 7.21 8.39
N LEU A 64 14.15 7.43 9.50
CA LEU A 64 13.03 8.35 9.60
C LEU A 64 13.39 9.38 10.67
N ARG A 65 13.56 10.64 10.24
CA ARG A 65 14.22 11.69 11.03
C ARG A 65 15.62 11.22 11.47
N GLU A 66 15.86 11.09 12.77
CA GLU A 66 17.14 10.64 13.33
C GLU A 66 17.15 9.15 13.70
N SER A 67 16.03 8.43 13.50
CA SER A 67 15.85 7.06 14.01
C SER A 67 15.93 6.03 12.90
N SER A 68 16.59 4.92 13.19
CA SER A 68 16.59 3.75 12.30
C SER A 68 15.21 3.09 12.31
N PHE A 69 14.78 2.55 11.18
CA PHE A 69 13.55 1.77 11.10
C PHE A 69 13.70 0.55 10.20
N ARG A 70 12.85 -0.44 10.44
CA ARG A 70 12.53 -1.51 9.49
C ARG A 70 11.02 -1.59 9.29
N VAL A 71 10.56 -1.65 8.05
CA VAL A 71 9.16 -1.94 7.73
C VAL A 71 8.89 -3.42 8.00
N VAL A 72 7.91 -3.70 8.85
CA VAL A 72 7.49 -5.07 9.18
C VAL A 72 6.07 -5.39 8.74
N GLY A 73 5.24 -4.39 8.48
CA GLY A 73 3.88 -4.62 7.99
C GLY A 73 3.32 -3.39 7.30
N ARG A 74 2.22 -3.59 6.59
CA ARG A 74 1.44 -2.54 5.94
C ARG A 74 -0.01 -2.96 5.84
N VAL A 75 -0.92 -2.02 6.03
CA VAL A 75 -2.32 -2.14 5.65
C VAL A 75 -2.64 -1.04 4.65
N ARG A 76 -3.44 -1.36 3.64
CA ARG A 76 -4.03 -0.37 2.75
C ARG A 76 -5.52 -0.30 2.96
N TYR A 77 -5.99 0.91 3.21
CA TYR A 77 -7.40 1.20 3.30
C TYR A 77 -7.84 1.99 2.08
N LYS A 78 -9.05 1.69 1.61
CA LYS A 78 -9.71 2.37 0.52
C LYS A 78 -10.94 3.09 1.02
N TYR A 79 -11.10 4.34 0.61
CA TYR A 79 -12.29 5.15 0.86
C TYR A 79 -12.86 5.66 -0.47
N GLU A 80 -13.88 6.51 -0.42
CA GLU A 80 -14.62 6.94 -1.62
C GLU A 80 -13.71 7.64 -2.65
N ARG A 81 -12.73 8.42 -2.20
CA ARG A 81 -11.92 9.30 -3.07
C ARG A 81 -10.49 8.83 -3.28
N GLY A 82 -10.04 7.81 -2.57
CA GLY A 82 -8.65 7.38 -2.63
C GLY A 82 -8.34 6.15 -1.78
N PHE A 83 -7.07 6.02 -1.46
CA PHE A 83 -6.54 5.03 -0.54
C PHE A 83 -5.44 5.67 0.28
N TRP A 84 -5.23 5.16 1.48
CA TRP A 84 -4.02 5.45 2.25
C TRP A 84 -3.35 4.15 2.66
N ASP A 85 -2.05 4.24 2.92
CA ASP A 85 -1.24 3.16 3.42
C ASP A 85 -0.81 3.44 4.85
N GLU A 86 -0.97 2.46 5.73
CA GLU A 86 -0.44 2.48 7.09
C GLU A 86 0.72 1.51 7.21
N TRP A 87 1.92 2.05 7.34
CA TRP A 87 3.15 1.28 7.49
C TRP A 87 3.48 1.03 8.96
N LEU A 88 3.63 -0.24 9.34
CA LEU A 88 4.17 -0.61 10.64
C LEU A 88 5.70 -0.67 10.59
N LEU A 89 6.33 0.21 11.37
CA LEU A 89 7.77 0.34 11.48
C LEU A 89 8.24 -0.20 12.83
N LEU A 90 9.33 -0.97 12.84
CA LEU A 90 10.13 -1.23 14.04
C LEU A 90 11.28 -0.22 14.09
N LYS A 91 11.13 0.77 14.96
CA LYS A 91 12.16 1.73 15.30
C LYS A 91 13.18 1.09 16.23
N ASP A 92 14.46 1.25 15.90
CA ASP A 92 15.61 0.74 16.67
C ASP A 92 15.50 -0.77 17.01
N GLY A 93 14.72 -1.53 16.22
CA GLY A 93 14.53 -2.97 16.31
C GLY A 93 13.38 -3.46 17.21
N ASP A 94 12.84 -2.64 18.12
CA ASP A 94 11.88 -3.12 19.13
C ASP A 94 10.69 -2.20 19.42
N LYS A 95 10.68 -0.96 18.90
CA LYS A 95 9.59 0.00 19.12
C LYS A 95 8.69 0.10 17.89
N ALA A 96 7.44 -0.31 18.04
CA ALA A 96 6.44 -0.14 16.99
C ALA A 96 6.06 1.35 16.81
N MET A 97 6.05 1.80 15.56
CA MET A 97 5.61 3.12 15.11
C MET A 97 4.75 2.95 13.86
N TRP A 98 3.74 3.79 13.68
CA TRP A 98 2.90 3.79 12.49
C TRP A 98 3.23 5.00 11.63
N LEU A 99 3.35 4.80 10.32
CA LEU A 99 3.52 5.87 9.36
C LEU A 99 2.38 5.78 8.34
N SER A 100 1.44 6.71 8.45
CA SER A 100 0.37 6.87 7.47
C SER A 100 0.89 7.63 6.25
N GLU A 101 0.52 7.17 5.06
CA GLU A 101 0.82 7.75 3.76
C GLU A 101 -0.49 7.93 2.99
N ASP A 102 -0.92 9.18 2.84
CA ASP A 102 -2.14 9.55 2.09
C ASP A 102 -1.83 10.68 1.13
N GLU A 103 -2.21 10.52 -0.14
CA GLU A 103 -1.92 11.45 -1.25
C GLU A 103 -0.47 12.00 -1.33
N GLY A 104 0.50 11.29 -0.74
CA GLY A 104 1.92 11.68 -0.67
C GLY A 104 2.33 12.42 0.60
N ASP A 105 1.37 12.78 1.47
CA ASP A 105 1.64 13.27 2.81
C ASP A 105 1.98 12.11 3.75
N LEU A 106 2.98 12.32 4.60
CA LEU A 106 3.42 11.33 5.58
C LEU A 106 3.12 11.82 7.00
N THR A 107 2.41 10.99 7.77
CA THR A 107 2.08 11.26 9.17
C THR A 107 2.62 10.15 10.05
N LEU A 108 3.59 10.49 10.91
CA LEU A 108 4.12 9.55 11.91
C LEU A 108 3.20 9.54 13.12
N GLU A 109 2.56 8.40 13.35
CA GLU A 109 1.48 8.21 14.31
C GLU A 109 1.90 7.36 15.50
N LYS A 110 1.31 7.69 16.65
CA LYS A 110 1.41 6.92 17.87
C LYS A 110 0.03 6.68 18.44
N ASN A 111 -0.23 5.42 18.78
CA ASN A 111 -1.35 5.05 19.62
C ASN A 111 -1.31 5.85 20.92
N TYR A 112 -2.39 6.57 21.21
CA TYR A 112 -2.59 7.33 22.42
C TYR A 112 -3.71 6.70 23.24
N SER A 113 -3.37 6.25 24.44
CA SER A 113 -4.38 5.77 25.38
C SER A 113 -5.20 6.95 25.89
N PHE A 114 -6.48 6.99 25.55
CA PHE A 114 -7.40 7.99 26.07
C PHE A 114 -8.08 7.50 27.36
N LYS A 115 -8.61 8.47 28.12
CA LYS A 115 -9.49 8.23 29.27
C LYS A 115 -10.80 8.99 29.07
N GLY A 116 -11.90 8.38 29.51
CA GLY A 116 -13.23 8.96 29.40
C GLY A 116 -13.93 8.60 28.09
N ASP A 117 -15.07 9.24 27.88
CA ASP A 117 -15.91 8.97 26.71
C ASP A 117 -15.27 9.50 25.42
N VAL A 118 -15.49 8.77 24.35
CA VAL A 118 -15.15 9.19 22.99
C VAL A 118 -16.43 9.56 22.24
N PRO A 119 -16.38 10.49 21.28
CA PRO A 119 -17.51 10.77 20.41
C PRO A 119 -17.98 9.46 19.74
N LYS A 120 -19.29 9.21 19.73
CA LYS A 120 -19.83 8.09 18.94
C LYS A 120 -19.79 8.43 17.46
N PHE A 121 -19.43 7.47 16.63
CA PHE A 121 -19.26 7.67 15.20
C PHE A 121 -20.53 8.23 14.53
N GLU A 122 -21.70 7.70 14.88
CA GLU A 122 -22.99 8.04 14.28
C GLU A 122 -23.47 9.44 14.68
N GLU A 123 -23.11 9.88 15.89
CA GLU A 123 -23.51 11.16 16.47
C GLU A 123 -22.49 12.28 16.19
N THR A 124 -21.34 11.93 15.61
CA THR A 124 -20.27 12.88 15.34
C THR A 124 -20.56 13.74 14.11
N LYS A 125 -20.37 15.05 14.26
CA LYS A 125 -20.47 16.05 13.19
C LYS A 125 -19.08 16.54 12.82
N VAL A 126 -18.85 16.66 11.51
CA VAL A 126 -17.67 17.31 10.95
C VAL A 126 -17.71 18.82 11.27
N GLU A 127 -16.53 19.45 11.35
CA GLU A 127 -16.33 20.85 11.76
C GLU A 127 -16.83 21.16 13.19
N HIS A 128 -16.85 20.15 14.05
CA HIS A 128 -17.26 20.28 15.45
C HIS A 128 -16.13 19.98 16.43
N LEU A 129 -16.19 20.63 17.59
CA LEU A 129 -15.21 20.46 18.67
C LEU A 129 -15.75 19.51 19.74
N TYR A 130 -15.09 18.38 19.90
CA TYR A 130 -15.35 17.42 20.97
C TYR A 130 -14.27 17.50 22.05
N LYS A 131 -14.55 16.93 23.22
CA LYS A 131 -13.57 16.80 24.30
C LYS A 131 -13.12 15.35 24.37
N LEU A 132 -11.85 15.09 24.06
CA LEU A 132 -11.25 13.76 24.07
C LEU A 132 -10.06 13.75 25.03
N SER A 133 -10.12 12.96 26.11
CA SER A 133 -9.11 12.99 27.20
C SER A 133 -8.81 14.36 27.79
N GLY A 134 -9.79 15.27 27.79
CA GLY A 134 -9.58 16.64 28.27
C GLY A 134 -9.02 17.61 27.25
N HIS A 135 -8.65 17.14 26.05
CA HIS A 135 -8.16 17.99 24.97
C HIS A 135 -9.27 18.28 23.94
N PRO A 136 -9.26 19.47 23.31
CA PRO A 136 -10.17 19.80 22.23
C PRO A 136 -9.81 18.98 20.98
N PHE A 137 -10.72 18.12 20.55
CA PHE A 137 -10.65 17.36 19.31
C PHE A 137 -11.57 17.99 18.27
N PHE A 138 -10.98 18.67 17.30
CA PHE A 138 -11.71 19.23 16.16
C PHE A 138 -11.78 18.19 15.05
N VAL A 139 -12.98 17.79 14.66
CA VAL A 139 -13.20 16.77 13.62
C VAL A 139 -13.23 17.42 12.25
N GLU A 140 -12.30 17.04 11.37
CA GLU A 140 -12.16 17.53 9.99
C GLU A 140 -12.82 16.56 8.99
N GLU A 141 -12.80 15.26 9.28
CA GLU A 141 -13.41 14.24 8.43
C GLU A 141 -14.10 13.15 9.26
N ARG A 142 -15.18 12.59 8.68
CA ARG A 142 -15.82 11.37 9.15
C ARG A 142 -16.05 10.45 7.97
N GLY A 143 -15.45 9.27 8.01
CA GLY A 143 -15.48 8.32 6.91
C GLY A 143 -15.63 6.88 7.36
N VAL A 144 -15.86 6.00 6.39
CA VAL A 144 -15.74 4.55 6.55
C VAL A 144 -14.85 4.06 5.43
N ALA A 145 -13.71 3.49 5.81
CA ALA A 145 -12.81 2.87 4.85
C ALA A 145 -12.99 1.36 4.83
N VAL A 146 -12.40 0.74 3.82
CA VAL A 146 -12.42 -0.70 3.59
C VAL A 146 -10.99 -1.19 3.53
N CYS A 147 -10.65 -2.21 4.32
CA CYS A 147 -9.36 -2.89 4.22
C CYS A 147 -9.25 -3.56 2.83
N GLU A 148 -8.43 -2.98 1.96
CA GLU A 148 -8.22 -3.46 0.59
C GLU A 148 -7.15 -4.54 0.53
N SER A 149 -6.06 -4.36 1.28
CA SER A 149 -4.94 -5.30 1.32
C SER A 149 -4.10 -5.14 2.58
N GLY A 150 -3.30 -6.18 2.88
CA GLY A 150 -2.31 -6.14 3.93
C GLY A 150 -1.10 -7.00 3.56
N GLU A 151 0.06 -6.62 4.07
CA GLU A 151 1.31 -7.38 3.94
C GLU A 151 2.13 -7.34 5.22
N GLY A 152 2.96 -8.37 5.43
CA GLY A 152 3.83 -8.44 6.58
C GLY A 152 3.10 -8.74 7.88
N GLU A 153 3.63 -8.23 8.99
CA GLU A 153 3.25 -8.52 10.37
C GLU A 153 2.44 -7.36 10.96
N LEU A 154 1.33 -7.67 11.65
CA LEU A 154 0.45 -6.65 12.25
C LEU A 154 0.09 -7.03 13.70
N PRO A 155 -0.11 -6.03 14.59
CA PRO A 155 -0.40 -6.27 16.00
C PRO A 155 -1.89 -6.51 16.31
N PHE A 156 -2.70 -6.59 15.27
CA PHE A 156 -4.12 -6.92 15.26
C PHE A 156 -4.43 -7.72 14.00
N THR A 157 -5.56 -8.40 13.99
CA THR A 157 -6.08 -9.10 12.82
C THR A 157 -6.81 -8.12 11.90
N ILE A 158 -6.69 -8.30 10.59
CA ILE A 158 -7.48 -7.62 9.57
C ILE A 158 -8.04 -8.65 8.60
N GLU A 159 -9.19 -8.33 8.00
CA GLU A 159 -9.79 -9.13 6.92
C GLU A 159 -10.02 -8.30 5.64
N PRO A 160 -9.88 -8.89 4.44
CA PRO A 160 -10.24 -8.21 3.21
C PRO A 160 -11.71 -7.80 3.23
N GLY A 161 -12.00 -6.54 2.91
CA GLY A 161 -13.37 -6.01 2.89
C GLY A 161 -13.90 -5.56 4.25
N GLU A 162 -13.12 -5.72 5.33
CA GLU A 162 -13.45 -5.19 6.65
C GLU A 162 -13.65 -3.67 6.58
N LYS A 163 -14.73 -3.20 7.20
CA LYS A 163 -15.07 -1.77 7.23
C LYS A 163 -14.54 -1.15 8.51
N VAL A 164 -13.80 -0.07 8.38
CA VAL A 164 -13.22 0.68 9.50
C VAL A 164 -13.80 2.09 9.49
N PRO A 165 -14.78 2.38 10.37
CA PRO A 165 -15.22 3.74 10.62
C PRO A 165 -14.10 4.55 11.27
N TYR A 166 -13.90 5.80 10.83
CA TYR A 166 -12.88 6.67 11.38
C TYR A 166 -13.36 8.12 11.47
N LEU A 167 -12.75 8.86 12.39
CA LEU A 167 -12.74 10.32 12.41
C LEU A 167 -11.32 10.81 12.24
N GLU A 168 -11.12 11.77 11.35
CA GLU A 168 -9.86 12.48 11.24
C GLU A 168 -10.05 13.92 11.72
N GLY A 169 -9.01 14.49 12.30
CA GLY A 169 -9.02 15.86 12.72
C GLY A 169 -7.78 16.26 13.49
N ARG A 170 -7.95 17.14 14.47
CA ARG A 170 -6.83 17.72 15.23
C ARG A 170 -7.07 17.75 16.72
N ILE A 171 -6.01 17.39 17.45
CA ILE A 171 -5.88 17.60 18.90
C ILE A 171 -4.67 18.47 19.15
N ASP A 172 -4.87 19.63 19.79
CA ASP A 172 -3.82 20.62 20.07
C ASP A 172 -2.94 20.93 18.83
N LYS A 173 -3.59 21.12 17.67
CA LYS A 173 -2.98 21.38 16.35
C LYS A 173 -2.23 20.19 15.72
N ARG A 174 -2.15 19.04 16.38
CA ARG A 174 -1.58 17.82 15.80
C ARG A 174 -2.64 17.03 15.06
N PRO A 175 -2.33 16.39 13.93
CA PRO A 175 -3.24 15.45 13.29
C PRO A 175 -3.61 14.33 14.28
N ALA A 176 -4.87 13.91 14.23
CA ALA A 176 -5.45 12.93 15.13
C ALA A 176 -6.46 12.08 14.36
N THR A 177 -6.35 10.76 14.50
CA THR A 177 -7.24 9.79 13.87
C THR A 177 -7.87 8.94 14.95
N LEU A 178 -9.20 8.89 15.01
CA LEU A 178 -9.95 8.02 15.90
C LEU A 178 -10.62 6.92 15.06
N GLU A 179 -10.10 5.71 15.15
CA GLU A 179 -10.67 4.54 14.49
C GLU A 179 -11.61 3.79 15.42
N TYR A 180 -12.71 3.28 14.89
CA TYR A 180 -13.68 2.50 15.64
C TYR A 180 -13.52 1.02 15.28
N ASP A 181 -12.83 0.27 16.15
CA ASP A 181 -12.78 -1.19 16.08
C ASP A 181 -13.89 -1.84 16.93
N GLU A 182 -14.07 -3.17 16.84
CA GLU A 182 -15.14 -3.89 17.54
C GLU A 182 -15.01 -3.89 19.07
N ASP A 183 -13.79 -3.76 19.61
CA ASP A 183 -13.52 -3.86 21.05
C ASP A 183 -13.55 -2.50 21.75
N LYS A 184 -12.88 -1.50 21.16
CA LYS A 184 -12.77 -0.12 21.65
C LYS A 184 -12.14 0.81 20.60
N PRO A 185 -12.64 2.04 20.42
CA PRO A 185 -12.00 2.99 19.54
C PRO A 185 -10.51 3.19 19.87
N ARG A 186 -9.68 3.43 18.85
CA ARG A 186 -8.24 3.66 18.98
C ARG A 186 -7.92 5.07 18.49
N LEU A 187 -7.25 5.83 19.35
CA LEU A 187 -6.82 7.19 19.01
C LEU A 187 -5.35 7.17 18.63
N PHE A 188 -5.05 7.69 17.44
CA PHE A 188 -3.72 7.93 16.95
C PHE A 188 -3.46 9.42 16.95
N LEU A 189 -2.30 9.82 17.45
CA LEU A 189 -1.84 11.20 17.34
C LEU A 189 -0.60 11.24 16.47
N GLY A 190 -0.68 12.05 15.42
CA GLY A 190 0.32 12.15 14.39
C GLY A 190 1.26 13.34 14.56
N SER A 191 2.34 13.27 13.78
CA SER A 191 3.19 14.42 13.46
C SER A 191 3.60 14.30 12.00
N TYR A 192 3.40 15.37 11.23
CA TYR A 192 3.81 15.37 9.83
C TYR A 192 5.31 15.11 9.68
N VAL A 193 5.65 14.44 8.59
CA VAL A 193 7.00 14.11 8.17
C VAL A 193 7.13 14.54 6.71
N SER A 194 8.22 15.21 6.36
CA SER A 194 8.50 15.50 4.95
C SER A 194 9.25 14.34 4.29
N MET A 195 9.15 14.22 2.97
CA MET A 195 9.85 13.17 2.22
C MET A 195 11.38 13.21 2.42
N GLU A 196 11.97 14.37 2.67
CA GLU A 196 13.42 14.52 2.96
C GLU A 196 13.82 13.92 4.31
N GLN A 197 12.86 13.75 5.23
CA GLN A 197 13.07 13.10 6.52
C GLN A 197 12.96 11.58 6.45
N LEU A 198 12.62 11.02 5.28
CA LEU A 198 12.55 9.59 5.04
C LEU A 198 13.65 9.17 4.04
N SER A 199 14.58 8.35 4.49
CA SER A 199 15.55 7.69 3.62
C SER A 199 15.41 6.18 3.71
N ILE A 200 15.44 5.51 2.57
CA ILE A 200 15.49 4.05 2.46
C ILE A 200 16.93 3.68 2.09
N ASP A 201 17.50 2.72 2.80
CA ASP A 201 18.85 2.25 2.55
C ASP A 201 18.90 1.59 1.15
N PRO A 202 19.84 1.97 0.26
CA PRO A 202 19.89 1.45 -1.11
C PRO A 202 20.08 -0.06 -1.20
N ASP A 203 20.71 -0.66 -0.17
CA ASP A 203 20.92 -2.11 -0.07
C ASP A 203 19.71 -2.86 0.45
N SER A 204 18.67 -2.14 0.90
CA SER A 204 17.44 -2.76 1.35
C SER A 204 16.74 -3.44 0.19
N LYS A 205 16.49 -4.74 0.35
CA LYS A 205 15.82 -5.57 -0.66
C LYS A 205 14.39 -5.79 -0.23
N LEU A 206 13.47 -5.65 -1.19
CA LEU A 206 12.09 -6.12 -1.03
C LEU A 206 12.16 -7.53 -0.43
N SER A 207 11.48 -7.73 0.70
CA SER A 207 11.38 -9.06 1.29
C SER A 207 10.75 -9.98 0.26
N ALA A 208 11.63 -10.74 -0.40
CA ALA A 208 11.26 -11.44 -1.60
C ALA A 208 10.27 -12.55 -1.19
N PRO A 209 9.37 -12.95 -2.09
CA PRO A 209 8.85 -14.29 -1.96
C PRO A 209 10.05 -15.26 -1.85
N ALA A 210 10.00 -16.23 -0.94
CA ALA A 210 10.91 -17.38 -0.87
C ALA A 210 10.96 -18.19 -2.19
N SER A 211 10.17 -17.83 -3.19
CA SER A 211 10.52 -17.99 -4.60
C SER A 211 10.27 -16.70 -5.38
N ALA A 212 11.23 -15.79 -5.32
CA ALA A 212 11.44 -14.82 -6.39
C ALA A 212 11.69 -15.63 -7.67
N VAL A 213 10.74 -15.58 -8.60
CA VAL A 213 11.01 -15.91 -10.00
C VAL A 213 12.20 -15.04 -10.41
N LYS A 214 13.37 -15.67 -10.46
CA LYS A 214 14.60 -15.04 -10.93
C LYS A 214 14.48 -14.83 -12.43
N GLY A 215 14.58 -13.58 -12.86
CA GLY A 215 14.89 -13.22 -14.24
C GLY A 215 14.36 -11.84 -14.61
N PRO A 216 15.00 -11.13 -15.56
CA PRO A 216 14.29 -10.12 -16.32
C PRO A 216 13.06 -10.82 -16.92
N ARG A 217 11.86 -10.35 -16.61
CA ARG A 217 10.64 -10.94 -17.18
C ARG A 217 10.68 -10.66 -18.67
N ASP A 218 10.87 -11.71 -19.47
CA ASP A 218 11.00 -11.59 -20.91
C ASP A 218 9.81 -10.81 -21.47
N ALA A 219 10.10 -9.93 -22.42
CA ALA A 219 9.06 -9.22 -23.13
C ALA A 219 8.17 -10.24 -23.86
N VAL A 220 6.89 -10.28 -23.50
CA VAL A 220 5.93 -11.21 -24.10
C VAL A 220 5.47 -10.64 -25.42
N LYS A 221 5.60 -11.40 -26.51
CA LYS A 221 5.08 -11.00 -27.82
C LYS A 221 3.61 -11.40 -27.94
N LEU A 222 2.81 -10.52 -28.52
CA LEU A 222 1.44 -10.84 -28.91
C LEU A 222 1.13 -10.29 -30.29
N ASP A 223 0.33 -11.02 -31.06
CA ASP A 223 -0.17 -10.51 -32.33
C ASP A 223 -1.45 -9.73 -32.12
N CYS A 224 -1.51 -8.52 -32.67
CA CYS A 224 -2.66 -7.65 -32.52
C CYS A 224 -3.91 -8.29 -33.17
N PRO A 225 -5.01 -8.53 -32.42
CA PRO A 225 -6.22 -9.12 -32.96
C PRO A 225 -6.92 -8.22 -34.01
N GLY A 226 -6.53 -6.95 -34.10
CA GLY A 226 -7.11 -6.00 -35.06
C GLY A 226 -6.40 -5.91 -36.40
N CYS A 227 -5.09 -6.16 -36.46
CA CYS A 227 -4.31 -6.00 -37.70
C CYS A 227 -3.21 -7.03 -37.93
N GLY A 228 -3.03 -7.99 -37.01
CA GLY A 228 -1.97 -9.00 -37.08
C GLY A 228 -0.55 -8.49 -36.83
N GLY A 229 -0.38 -7.21 -36.46
CA GLY A 229 0.93 -6.66 -36.12
C GLY A 229 1.44 -7.20 -34.79
N THR A 230 2.69 -7.67 -34.75
CA THR A 230 3.32 -8.16 -33.52
C THR A 230 3.68 -7.02 -32.58
N LEU A 231 3.22 -7.10 -31.33
CA LEU A 231 3.44 -6.14 -30.26
C LEU A 231 4.28 -6.76 -29.16
N GLU A 232 5.03 -5.93 -28.44
CA GLU A 232 5.90 -6.32 -27.34
C GLU A 232 5.36 -5.81 -26.00
N LEU A 233 5.02 -6.72 -25.09
CA LEU A 233 4.65 -6.42 -23.71
C LEU A 233 5.91 -6.26 -22.85
N ARG A 234 6.37 -5.02 -22.69
CA ARG A 234 7.57 -4.68 -21.92
C ARG A 234 7.47 -5.00 -20.42
N CYS A 235 6.25 -5.09 -19.88
CA CYS A 235 5.99 -5.52 -18.50
C CYS A 235 5.43 -6.97 -18.43
N GLY A 236 5.56 -7.74 -19.52
CA GLY A 236 5.09 -9.12 -19.62
C GLY A 236 3.63 -9.28 -19.18
N GLU A 237 3.36 -10.34 -18.43
CA GLU A 237 2.03 -10.73 -17.92
C GLU A 237 1.36 -9.70 -17.00
N LYS A 238 2.10 -8.70 -16.48
CA LYS A 238 1.52 -7.61 -15.68
C LYS A 238 0.92 -6.48 -16.52
N THR A 239 1.09 -6.53 -17.83
CA THR A 239 0.44 -5.57 -18.72
C THR A 239 -1.05 -5.91 -18.75
N GLU A 240 -1.92 -4.98 -18.35
CA GLU A 240 -3.37 -5.17 -18.40
C GLU A 240 -3.99 -4.70 -19.73
N SER A 241 -3.35 -3.71 -20.36
CA SER A 241 -3.78 -3.16 -21.64
C SER A 241 -2.57 -2.63 -22.42
N ILE A 242 -2.58 -2.85 -23.74
CA ILE A 242 -1.62 -2.26 -24.69
C ILE A 242 -2.35 -1.58 -25.85
N VAL A 243 -1.77 -0.51 -26.39
CA VAL A 243 -2.26 0.13 -27.62
C VAL A 243 -1.37 -0.27 -28.78
N CYS A 244 -1.96 -0.89 -29.80
CA CYS A 244 -1.25 -1.29 -31.02
C CYS A 244 -0.68 -0.06 -31.73
N GLU A 245 0.63 0.00 -31.93
CA GLU A 245 1.26 1.12 -32.64
C GLU A 245 0.89 1.18 -34.12
N TYR A 246 0.54 0.05 -34.73
CA TYR A 246 0.16 -0.05 -36.14
C TYR A 246 -1.28 0.43 -36.41
N CYS A 247 -2.27 -0.16 -35.72
CA CYS A 247 -3.69 0.09 -36.00
C CYS A 247 -4.44 0.86 -34.90
N GLN A 248 -3.76 1.20 -33.80
CA GLN A 248 -4.30 1.96 -32.66
C GLN A 248 -5.42 1.25 -31.88
N SER A 249 -5.59 -0.06 -32.09
CA SER A 249 -6.48 -0.88 -31.26
C SER A 249 -5.92 -0.96 -29.84
N GLN A 250 -6.73 -0.62 -28.84
CA GLN A 250 -6.46 -0.92 -27.45
C GLN A 250 -6.85 -2.37 -27.18
N ILE A 251 -5.95 -3.14 -26.60
CA ILE A 251 -6.06 -4.59 -26.43
C ILE A 251 -6.00 -4.91 -24.94
N ASP A 252 -6.97 -5.67 -24.46
CA ASP A 252 -7.01 -6.26 -23.12
C ASP A 252 -6.05 -7.45 -23.06
N THR A 253 -5.16 -7.47 -22.06
CA THR A 253 -4.14 -8.51 -21.90
C THR A 253 -4.28 -9.31 -20.59
N ARG A 254 -5.36 -9.12 -19.83
CA ARG A 254 -5.55 -9.70 -18.49
C ARG A 254 -5.83 -11.21 -18.45
N GLU A 255 -6.56 -11.75 -19.42
CA GLU A 255 -7.14 -13.12 -19.33
C GLU A 255 -6.67 -14.09 -20.43
N GLY A 256 -5.47 -13.88 -21.00
CA GLY A 256 -4.88 -14.76 -22.03
C GLY A 256 -5.58 -14.76 -23.40
N LYS A 257 -6.85 -14.36 -23.48
CA LYS A 257 -7.59 -14.08 -24.72
C LYS A 257 -7.54 -12.59 -25.02
N TYR A 258 -6.59 -12.20 -25.86
CA TYR A 258 -6.44 -10.81 -26.30
C TYR A 258 -7.70 -10.35 -27.04
N ARG A 259 -8.38 -9.35 -26.51
CA ARG A 259 -9.58 -8.74 -27.13
C ARG A 259 -9.40 -7.24 -27.32
N ILE A 260 -10.03 -6.71 -28.36
CA ILE A 260 -10.02 -5.27 -28.64
C ILE A 260 -11.02 -4.58 -27.72
N LEU A 261 -10.53 -3.65 -26.89
CA LEU A 261 -11.35 -2.78 -26.02
C LEU A 261 -11.89 -1.56 -26.78
N GLY A 262 -11.17 -1.12 -27.82
CA GLY A 262 -11.56 0.03 -28.63
C GLY A 262 -10.42 0.51 -29.51
N LYS A 263 -10.58 1.68 -30.13
CA LYS A 263 -9.50 2.39 -30.84
C LYS A 263 -9.19 3.70 -30.14
N ILE A 264 -7.92 3.92 -29.86
CA ILE A 264 -7.45 5.19 -29.33
C ILE A 264 -7.30 6.17 -30.49
N LEU A 265 -7.92 7.34 -30.38
CA LEU A 265 -7.70 8.43 -31.32
C LEU A 265 -6.23 8.83 -31.29
N ARG A 266 -5.59 8.96 -32.46
CA ARG A 266 -4.22 9.48 -32.56
C ARG A 266 -4.16 10.83 -31.85
N ALA A 267 -3.59 10.84 -30.65
CA ALA A 267 -3.11 12.05 -30.02
C ALA A 267 -2.12 12.71 -31.01
N GLY A 268 -2.23 14.02 -31.19
CA GLY A 268 -1.27 14.83 -31.97
C GLY A 268 0.19 14.59 -31.57
N PRO A 269 1.15 15.28 -32.22
CA PRO A 269 2.58 14.96 -32.14
C PRO A 269 3.08 14.70 -30.72
N ARG A 270 3.99 13.73 -30.59
CA ARG A 270 4.55 13.27 -29.31
C ARG A 270 5.35 14.42 -28.65
N THR A 271 4.70 15.24 -27.84
CA THR A 271 5.31 16.45 -27.23
C THR A 271 6.07 16.19 -25.92
N GLY A 272 6.47 14.94 -25.62
CA GLY A 272 7.18 14.61 -24.38
C GLY A 272 8.61 14.12 -24.64
N THR A 273 9.54 14.45 -23.73
CA THR A 273 10.92 13.96 -23.74
C THR A 273 10.99 12.46 -23.41
N LEU A 274 10.08 11.98 -22.56
CA LEU A 274 9.97 10.58 -22.17
C LEU A 274 9.37 9.72 -23.28
N ARG A 275 10.06 8.63 -23.64
CA ARG A 275 9.68 7.69 -24.71
C ARG A 275 9.51 6.28 -24.13
N LEU A 276 8.58 5.51 -24.67
CA LEU A 276 8.49 4.07 -24.36
C LEU A 276 9.85 3.40 -24.66
N GLY A 277 10.31 2.51 -23.79
CA GLY A 277 11.61 1.86 -23.86
C GLY A 277 12.79 2.72 -23.39
N MET A 278 12.57 3.98 -23.02
CA MET A 278 13.62 4.80 -22.42
C MET A 278 14.01 4.22 -21.06
N LYS A 279 15.32 4.06 -20.83
CA LYS A 279 15.88 3.60 -19.55
C LYS A 279 16.51 4.76 -18.80
N GLY A 280 16.45 4.72 -17.48
CA GLY A 280 17.08 5.71 -16.62
C GLY A 280 17.20 5.25 -15.18
N THR A 281 18.06 5.90 -14.42
CA THR A 281 18.24 5.62 -12.99
C THR A 281 17.43 6.62 -12.17
N LEU A 282 16.58 6.13 -11.28
CA LEU A 282 15.86 6.94 -10.31
C LEU A 282 16.10 6.34 -8.93
N ARG A 283 16.66 7.13 -8.01
CA ARG A 283 17.00 6.72 -6.64
C ARG A 283 17.81 5.40 -6.59
N GLY A 284 18.83 5.28 -7.45
CA GLY A 284 19.72 4.12 -7.50
C GLY A 284 19.13 2.86 -8.16
N THR A 285 17.85 2.88 -8.55
CA THR A 285 17.19 1.77 -9.25
C THR A 285 17.14 2.06 -10.75
N GLU A 286 17.41 1.05 -11.59
CA GLU A 286 17.20 1.15 -13.04
C GLU A 286 15.73 0.97 -13.39
N TRP A 287 15.19 1.89 -14.17
CA TRP A 287 13.81 1.91 -14.63
C TRP A 287 13.75 1.93 -16.16
N GLU A 288 12.70 1.31 -16.72
CA GLU A 288 12.31 1.43 -18.14
C GLU A 288 10.89 1.98 -18.23
N ILE A 289 10.67 2.92 -19.16
CA ILE A 289 9.32 3.44 -19.43
C ILE A 289 8.56 2.41 -20.26
N VAL A 290 7.68 1.65 -19.62
CA VAL A 290 6.89 0.58 -20.25
C VAL A 290 5.51 1.01 -20.74
N GLY A 291 5.04 2.20 -20.34
CA GLY A 291 3.72 2.72 -20.70
C GLY A 291 3.66 4.24 -20.60
N ARG A 292 2.67 4.84 -21.28
CA ARG A 292 2.34 6.27 -21.15
C ARG A 292 0.84 6.45 -21.31
N LEU A 293 0.27 7.30 -20.47
CA LEU A 293 -1.12 7.70 -20.55
C LEU A 293 -1.22 9.23 -20.69
N ARG A 294 -2.23 9.69 -21.42
CA ARG A 294 -2.54 11.12 -21.53
C ARG A 294 -4.02 11.32 -21.32
N TYR A 295 -4.35 12.05 -20.28
CA TYR A 295 -5.70 12.56 -20.06
C TYR A 295 -5.80 13.99 -20.57
N ARG A 296 -7.00 14.37 -21.02
CA ARG A 296 -7.37 15.77 -21.18
C ARG A 296 -8.32 16.07 -20.04
N ASP A 297 -7.93 17.01 -19.19
CA ASP A 297 -8.86 17.56 -18.22
C ASP A 297 -9.95 18.32 -18.97
N THR A 298 -11.21 18.02 -18.67
CA THR A 298 -12.39 18.67 -19.25
C THR A 298 -13.10 19.57 -18.24
N THR A 299 -12.47 19.82 -17.08
CA THR A 299 -12.96 20.81 -16.12
C THR A 299 -12.89 22.21 -16.77
N PRO A 300 -13.99 22.98 -16.80
CA PRO A 300 -14.04 24.32 -17.39
C PRO A 300 -13.10 25.32 -16.71
#